data_AF-A0AAX6LET4-F1
#
_entry.id   AF-A0AAX6LET4-F1
#
_cell.length_a   1.000
_cell.length_b   1.000
_cell.length_c   1.000
_cell.angle_alpha   90.00
_cell.angle_beta   90.00
_cell.angle_gamma   90.00
#
_symmetry.space_group_name_H-M   'P 1'
#
loop_
_entity.id
_entity.type
_entity.pdbx_description
1 polymer ?
#
loop_
_entity_poly.entity_id
_entity_poly.type
_entity_poly.pdbx_seq_one_letter_code
_entity_poly.pdbx_strand_id
1 'polypeptide(L)'
;MFTNQDFEIFNDPTLAGRMQLIKTVIDPKFEQLAPLIIDHLQQPNGAPFYAHVAKHLRRHKNPPVDTWVAFSQNKRSYKAWPHFELGLWPDRLFIYFDILDECKPSVQAKMAIKDLTPKLMALPTGFVISNNHGEAKTMPATPANITAAIQKFDQYKHSELVVGRSVQVGDPLFDDPAELTATILTTFEQLLPIYDQVMNNR
;
A
#
# COMPACT_ATOMS: atom_id res chain seq x y z
N MET A 1 9.08 10.48 -11.83
CA MET A 1 9.08 9.02 -11.59
C MET A 1 10.17 8.63 -10.57
N PHE A 2 10.00 7.53 -9.85
CA PHE A 2 10.97 7.04 -8.87
C PHE A 2 12.25 6.50 -9.52
N THR A 3 13.39 6.68 -8.86
CA THR A 3 14.71 6.18 -9.27
C THR A 3 15.42 5.54 -8.08
N ASN A 4 16.51 4.81 -8.35
CA ASN A 4 17.33 4.22 -7.29
C ASN A 4 17.89 5.24 -6.28
N GLN A 5 18.15 6.48 -6.69
CA GLN A 5 18.64 7.52 -5.75
C GLN A 5 17.59 7.98 -4.74
N ASP A 6 16.29 7.76 -5.02
CA ASP A 6 15.23 8.18 -4.09
C ASP A 6 15.30 7.44 -2.76
N PHE A 7 15.89 6.24 -2.72
CA PHE A 7 16.08 5.47 -1.49
C PHE A 7 17.14 6.08 -0.58
N GLU A 8 18.02 6.94 -1.09
CA GLU A 8 19.06 7.59 -0.29
C GLU A 8 18.49 8.56 0.74
N ILE A 9 17.21 8.98 0.63
CA ILE A 9 16.57 9.82 1.64
C ILE A 9 16.58 9.19 3.03
N PHE A 10 16.59 7.85 3.10
CA PHE A 10 16.58 7.11 4.36
C PHE A 10 17.96 7.12 5.05
N ASN A 11 19.02 7.55 4.36
CA ASN A 11 20.36 7.69 4.92
C ASN A 11 20.47 8.90 5.86
N ASP A 12 19.60 9.90 5.74
CA ASP A 12 19.57 11.01 6.70
C ASP A 12 19.04 10.48 8.04
N PRO A 13 19.84 10.49 9.12
CA PRO A 13 19.44 9.91 10.40
C PRO A 13 18.54 10.84 11.22
N THR A 14 18.30 12.07 10.76
CA THR A 14 17.57 13.10 11.50
C THR A 14 16.12 13.18 11.05
N LEU A 15 15.20 13.43 11.99
CA LEU A 15 13.79 13.66 11.67
C LEU A 15 13.62 14.86 10.72
N ALA A 16 14.28 15.98 11.01
CA ALA A 16 14.15 17.19 10.21
C ALA A 16 14.70 17.01 8.78
N GLY A 17 15.89 16.42 8.64
CA GLY A 17 16.52 16.18 7.34
C GLY A 17 15.75 15.17 6.50
N ARG A 18 15.34 14.03 7.07
CA ARG A 18 14.53 13.05 6.33
C ARG A 18 13.16 13.59 5.93
N MET A 19 12.48 14.35 6.81
CA MET A 19 11.20 14.98 6.46
C MET A 19 11.34 16.02 5.35
N GLN A 20 12.44 16.78 5.34
CA GLN A 20 12.74 17.70 4.25
C GLN A 20 12.92 16.94 2.93
N LEU A 21 13.72 15.86 2.92
CA LEU A 21 13.95 15.04 1.74
C LEU A 21 12.67 14.36 1.23
N ILE A 22 11.84 13.82 2.12
CA ILE A 22 10.50 13.28 1.75
C ILE A 22 9.72 14.36 1.01
N LYS A 23 9.61 15.56 1.59
CA LYS A 23 8.82 16.65 1.03
C LYS A 23 9.35 17.17 -0.31
N THR A 24 10.66 17.21 -0.51
CA THR A 24 11.25 17.79 -1.72
C THR A 24 11.56 16.79 -2.82
N VAL A 25 11.74 15.52 -2.49
CA VAL A 25 12.14 14.46 -3.44
C VAL A 25 10.99 13.51 -3.72
N ILE A 26 10.27 13.07 -2.69
CA ILE A 26 9.29 11.98 -2.79
C ILE A 26 7.86 12.48 -3.00
N ASP A 27 7.40 13.44 -2.18
CA ASP A 27 6.03 13.97 -2.26
C ASP A 27 5.67 14.46 -3.67
N PRO A 28 6.54 15.17 -4.42
CA PRO A 28 6.22 15.58 -5.79
C PRO A 28 5.99 14.40 -6.75
N LYS A 29 6.64 13.25 -6.51
CA LYS A 29 6.45 12.03 -7.31
C LYS A 29 5.13 11.35 -6.97
N PHE A 30 4.73 11.35 -5.69
CA PHE A 30 3.39 10.94 -5.29
C PHE A 30 2.31 11.82 -5.92
N GLU A 31 2.47 13.15 -5.85
CA GLU A 31 1.53 14.11 -6.43
C GLU A 31 1.42 13.95 -7.95
N GLN A 32 2.53 13.66 -8.63
CA GLN A 32 2.56 13.39 -10.07
C GLN A 32 1.77 12.12 -10.45
N LEU A 33 1.91 11.03 -9.67
CA LEU A 33 1.28 9.74 -9.98
C LEU A 33 -0.16 9.63 -9.49
N ALA A 34 -0.54 10.39 -8.47
CA ALA A 34 -1.84 10.28 -7.83
C ALA A 34 -3.04 10.42 -8.78
N PRO A 35 -3.09 11.41 -9.72
CA PRO A 35 -4.19 11.50 -10.68
C PRO A 35 -4.31 10.25 -11.57
N LEU A 36 -3.18 9.74 -12.06
CA LEU A 36 -3.15 8.56 -12.92
C LEU A 36 -3.68 7.32 -12.18
N ILE A 37 -3.25 7.14 -10.93
CA ILE A 37 -3.69 6.03 -10.08
C ILE A 37 -5.19 6.16 -9.78
N ILE A 38 -5.67 7.36 -9.43
CA ILE A 38 -7.09 7.62 -9.18
C ILE A 38 -7.93 7.27 -10.42
N ASP A 39 -7.49 7.68 -11.61
CA ASP A 39 -8.19 7.38 -12.86
C ASP A 39 -8.29 5.86 -13.13
N HIS A 40 -7.26 5.07 -12.78
CA HIS A 40 -7.27 3.61 -12.92
C HIS A 40 -8.11 2.90 -11.86
N LEU A 41 -8.17 3.46 -10.65
CA LEU A 41 -9.00 2.93 -9.57
C LEU A 41 -10.49 3.27 -9.76
N GLN A 42 -10.80 4.34 -10.49
CA GLN A 42 -12.16 4.85 -10.62
C GLN A 42 -13.06 3.87 -11.38
N GLN A 43 -14.04 3.31 -10.67
CA GLN A 43 -15.07 2.46 -11.26
C GLN A 43 -16.27 3.29 -11.78
N PRO A 44 -16.95 2.83 -12.85
CA PRO A 44 -18.21 3.42 -13.28
C PRO A 44 -19.23 3.45 -12.13
N ASN A 45 -19.77 4.64 -11.82
CA ASN A 45 -20.70 4.86 -10.70
C ASN A 45 -20.12 4.57 -9.29
N GLY A 46 -18.82 4.34 -9.17
CA GLY A 46 -18.13 4.16 -7.90
C GLY A 46 -17.92 5.47 -7.14
N ALA A 47 -17.76 5.40 -5.82
CA ALA A 47 -17.35 6.55 -5.03
C ALA A 47 -15.94 7.04 -5.46
N PRO A 48 -15.69 8.36 -5.44
CA PRO A 48 -14.40 8.90 -5.85
C PRO A 48 -13.29 8.48 -4.89
N PHE A 49 -12.11 8.19 -5.44
CA PHE A 49 -10.89 8.02 -4.65
C PHE A 49 -10.22 9.36 -4.35
N TYR A 50 -9.57 9.42 -3.19
CA TYR A 50 -8.79 10.58 -2.74
C TYR A 50 -7.38 10.13 -2.36
N ALA A 51 -6.38 10.91 -2.77
CA ALA A 51 -4.99 10.71 -2.38
C ALA A 51 -4.69 11.37 -1.02
N HIS A 52 -3.91 10.67 -0.18
CA HIS A 52 -3.50 11.10 1.14
C HIS A 52 -2.00 10.85 1.32
N VAL A 53 -1.19 11.90 1.18
CA VAL A 53 0.25 11.81 1.48
C VAL A 53 0.44 11.63 3.00
N ALA A 54 1.27 10.66 3.37
CA ALA A 54 1.58 10.37 4.76
C ALA A 54 2.29 11.56 5.42
N LYS A 55 1.64 12.15 6.43
CA LYS A 55 2.12 13.38 7.09
C LYS A 55 3.13 13.15 8.22
N HIS A 56 3.36 11.90 8.62
CA HIS A 56 4.28 11.52 9.71
C HIS A 56 4.08 12.26 11.05
N LEU A 57 2.86 12.77 11.32
CA LEU A 57 2.56 13.69 12.44
C LEU A 57 2.82 13.12 13.84
N ARG A 58 2.96 11.79 13.97
CA ARG A 58 3.23 11.09 15.23
C ARG A 58 4.74 10.89 15.50
N ARG A 59 5.62 11.36 14.61
CA ARG A 59 7.08 11.25 14.77
C ARG A 59 7.62 12.50 15.46
N HIS A 60 8.23 12.30 16.63
CA HIS A 60 8.78 13.40 17.46
C HIS A 60 10.29 13.32 17.69
N LYS A 61 10.88 12.12 17.60
CA LYS A 61 12.30 11.88 17.85
C LYS A 61 12.95 11.10 16.71
N ASN A 62 12.34 9.97 16.34
CA ASN A 62 12.87 9.11 15.29
C ASN A 62 12.31 9.53 13.94
N PRO A 63 13.15 9.65 12.90
CA PRO A 63 12.69 9.85 11.53
C PRO A 63 11.77 8.70 11.08
N PRO A 64 10.83 8.95 10.14
CA PRO A 64 9.99 7.88 9.60
C PRO A 64 10.85 6.84 8.87
N VAL A 65 10.54 5.56 9.07
CA VAL A 65 11.29 4.44 8.46
C VAL A 65 10.85 4.17 7.02
N ASP A 66 9.74 4.76 6.61
CA ASP A 66 9.04 4.59 5.35
C ASP A 66 8.23 5.87 5.02
N THR A 67 7.75 6.01 3.79
CA THR A 67 6.81 7.08 3.41
C THR A 67 5.92 6.64 2.26
N TRP A 68 4.70 7.18 2.17
CA TRP A 68 3.72 6.74 1.19
C TRP A 68 2.66 7.79 0.86
N VAL A 69 1.95 7.53 -0.22
CA VAL A 69 0.64 8.11 -0.54
C VAL A 69 -0.41 7.00 -0.51
N ALA A 70 -1.50 7.23 0.23
CA ALA A 70 -2.61 6.31 0.32
C ALA A 70 -3.81 6.77 -0.53
N PHE A 71 -4.61 5.82 -1.02
CA PHE A 71 -5.80 6.08 -1.83
C PHE A 71 -7.02 5.41 -1.20
N SER A 72 -8.02 6.20 -0.82
CA SER A 72 -9.25 5.71 -0.21
C SER A 72 -10.48 6.44 -0.74
N GLN A 73 -11.66 5.85 -0.59
CA GLN A 73 -12.94 6.51 -0.92
C GLN A 73 -13.44 7.46 0.19
N ASN A 74 -12.57 7.85 1.13
CA ASN A 74 -12.89 8.82 2.17
C ASN A 74 -12.01 10.06 2.07
N LYS A 75 -12.63 11.22 1.81
CA LYS A 75 -11.92 12.49 1.65
C LYS A 75 -11.05 12.91 2.85
N ARG A 76 -11.32 12.42 4.06
CA ARG A 76 -10.68 12.90 5.30
C ARG A 76 -9.62 11.96 5.85
N SER A 77 -9.79 10.65 5.70
CA SER A 77 -8.92 9.66 6.35
C SER A 77 -8.87 8.36 5.57
N TYR A 78 -7.66 7.87 5.30
CA TYR A 78 -7.44 6.56 4.70
C TYR A 78 -7.37 5.45 5.75
N LYS A 79 -6.74 5.68 6.92
CA LYS A 79 -6.47 4.64 7.93
C LYS A 79 -7.72 3.92 8.46
N ALA A 80 -8.83 4.64 8.55
CA ALA A 80 -10.11 4.10 9.01
C ALA A 80 -10.90 3.37 7.90
N TRP A 81 -10.30 3.18 6.73
CA TRP A 81 -10.90 2.56 5.55
C TRP A 81 -9.94 1.53 4.96
N PRO A 82 -10.43 0.49 4.27
CA PRO A 82 -9.62 -0.23 3.31
C PRO A 82 -9.07 0.76 2.28
N HIS A 83 -7.80 0.64 1.93
CA HIS A 83 -7.14 1.60 1.03
C HIS A 83 -5.99 0.96 0.27
N PHE A 84 -5.51 1.67 -0.74
CA PHE A 84 -4.28 1.34 -1.44
C PHE A 84 -3.14 2.22 -0.96
N GLU A 85 -1.91 1.76 -1.08
CA GLU A 85 -0.70 2.54 -0.79
C GLU A 85 0.34 2.39 -1.91
N LEU A 86 0.98 3.51 -2.26
CA LEU A 86 2.24 3.54 -3.00
C LEU A 86 3.27 4.20 -2.10
N GLY A 87 4.36 3.51 -1.79
CA GLY A 87 5.35 4.03 -0.86
C GLY A 87 6.72 3.40 -0.98
N LEU A 88 7.64 3.88 -0.14
CA LEU A 88 9.02 3.44 -0.08
C LEU A 88 9.35 2.97 1.33
N TRP A 89 9.95 1.79 1.41
CA TRP A 89 10.87 1.41 2.48
C TRP A 89 12.31 1.71 2.02
N PRO A 90 13.32 1.63 2.91
CA PRO A 90 14.72 1.85 2.52
C PRO A 90 15.23 0.88 1.46
N ASP A 91 14.60 -0.29 1.32
CA ASP A 91 15.04 -1.37 0.44
C ASP A 91 14.09 -1.64 -0.74
N ARG A 92 12.92 -0.99 -0.82
CA ARG A 92 11.92 -1.28 -1.87
C ARG A 92 10.88 -0.19 -2.05
N LEU A 93 10.41 -0.02 -3.28
CA LEU A 93 9.11 0.57 -3.56
C LEU A 93 8.03 -0.48 -3.24
N PHE A 94 6.92 -0.09 -2.63
CA PHE A 94 5.78 -0.96 -2.38
C PHE A 94 4.49 -0.40 -2.97
N ILE A 95 3.64 -1.31 -3.43
CA ILE A 95 2.35 -1.04 -4.06
C ILE A 95 1.33 -2.01 -3.44
N TYR A 96 0.59 -1.55 -2.43
CA TYR A 96 -0.21 -2.41 -1.55
C TYR A 96 -1.70 -2.04 -1.53
N PHE A 97 -2.50 -3.01 -1.10
CA PHE A 97 -3.85 -2.86 -0.58
C PHE A 97 -3.82 -3.29 0.89
N ASP A 98 -4.45 -2.47 1.74
CA ASP A 98 -4.32 -2.53 3.19
C ASP A 98 -5.68 -2.53 3.89
N ILE A 99 -5.81 -3.43 4.86
CA ILE A 99 -6.85 -3.42 5.89
C ILE A 99 -6.14 -3.35 7.24
N LEU A 100 -6.04 -2.12 7.75
CA LEU A 100 -5.37 -1.84 9.02
C LEU A 100 -6.24 -2.21 10.21
N ASP A 101 -5.62 -2.27 11.40
CA ASP A 101 -6.30 -2.51 12.68
C ASP A 101 -7.45 -1.50 12.88
N GLU A 102 -7.23 -0.23 12.50
CA GLU A 102 -8.23 0.81 12.67
C GLU A 102 -9.53 0.58 11.88
N CYS A 103 -9.49 -0.10 10.73
CA CYS A 103 -10.68 -0.33 9.89
C CYS A 103 -11.19 -1.78 9.95
N LYS A 104 -10.39 -2.71 10.47
CA LYS A 104 -10.71 -4.14 10.56
C LYS A 104 -12.05 -4.46 11.21
N PRO A 105 -12.45 -3.90 12.37
CA PRO A 105 -13.76 -4.20 12.97
C PRO A 105 -14.90 -3.88 12.02
N SER A 106 -14.78 -2.80 11.24
CA SER A 106 -15.80 -2.40 10.27
C SER A 106 -15.88 -3.35 9.06
N VAL A 107 -14.76 -3.95 8.67
CA VAL A 107 -14.70 -4.97 7.61
C VAL A 107 -15.31 -6.28 8.09
N GLN A 108 -14.90 -6.77 9.26
CA GLN A 108 -15.41 -8.01 9.85
C GLN A 108 -16.90 -7.95 10.19
N ALA A 109 -17.46 -6.75 10.40
CA ALA A 109 -18.90 -6.57 10.57
C ALA A 109 -19.71 -6.76 9.28
N LYS A 110 -19.09 -6.65 8.10
CA LYS A 110 -19.75 -6.72 6.79
C LYS A 110 -19.48 -8.03 6.04
N MET A 111 -18.34 -8.67 6.30
CA MET A 111 -17.96 -9.91 5.62
C MET A 111 -16.98 -10.74 6.45
N ALA A 112 -16.90 -12.04 6.16
CA ALA A 112 -15.83 -12.87 6.68
C ALA A 112 -14.56 -12.68 5.82
N ILE A 113 -13.40 -12.43 6.44
CA ILE A 113 -12.18 -12.14 5.66
C ILE A 113 -11.76 -13.32 4.77
N LYS A 114 -12.09 -14.55 5.19
CA LYS A 114 -11.86 -15.77 4.41
C LYS A 114 -12.56 -15.75 3.05
N ASP A 115 -13.60 -14.93 2.86
CA ASP A 115 -14.30 -14.82 1.59
C ASP A 115 -13.42 -14.15 0.52
N LEU A 116 -12.33 -13.47 0.91
CA LEU A 116 -11.31 -12.96 -0.01
C LEU A 116 -10.38 -14.05 -0.57
N THR A 117 -10.40 -15.26 0.01
CA THR A 117 -9.47 -16.35 -0.38
C THR A 117 -9.44 -16.58 -1.89
N PRO A 118 -10.57 -16.73 -2.61
CA PRO A 118 -10.53 -16.98 -4.06
C PRO A 118 -9.83 -15.88 -4.85
N LYS A 119 -10.01 -14.61 -4.46
CA LYS A 119 -9.36 -13.47 -5.13
C LYS A 119 -7.88 -13.37 -4.79
N LEU A 120 -7.52 -13.59 -3.53
CA LEU A 120 -6.12 -13.61 -3.10
C LEU A 120 -5.34 -14.74 -3.78
N MET A 121 -5.94 -15.92 -3.94
CA MET A 121 -5.33 -17.05 -4.63
C MET A 121 -5.21 -16.87 -6.15
N ALA A 122 -6.01 -15.97 -6.73
CA ALA A 122 -5.96 -15.64 -8.15
C ALA A 122 -4.90 -14.58 -8.49
N LEU A 123 -4.25 -13.99 -7.49
CA LEU A 123 -3.18 -13.03 -7.72
C LEU A 123 -2.00 -13.69 -8.46
N PRO A 124 -1.40 -13.00 -9.45
CA PRO A 124 -0.23 -13.50 -10.16
C PRO A 124 0.96 -13.77 -9.22
N THR A 125 1.93 -14.55 -9.72
CA THR A 125 3.23 -14.66 -9.06
C THR A 125 3.89 -13.28 -8.89
N GLY A 126 4.66 -13.11 -7.82
CA GLY A 126 5.32 -11.84 -7.49
C GLY A 126 4.56 -10.98 -6.48
N PHE A 127 3.32 -11.33 -6.15
CA PHE A 127 2.61 -10.72 -5.03
C PHE A 127 3.13 -11.21 -3.68
N VAL A 128 3.03 -10.32 -2.69
CA VAL A 128 3.42 -10.53 -1.31
C VAL A 128 2.24 -10.24 -0.37
N ILE A 129 2.31 -10.79 0.83
CA ILE A 129 1.30 -10.65 1.88
C ILE A 129 1.98 -10.43 3.24
N SER A 130 1.36 -9.61 4.09
CA SER A 130 1.79 -9.35 5.46
C SER A 130 0.57 -9.12 6.37
N ASN A 131 0.83 -9.19 7.67
CA ASN A 131 -0.15 -8.86 8.71
C ASN A 131 0.24 -7.64 9.54
N ASN A 132 1.24 -6.88 9.10
CA ASN A 132 1.74 -5.68 9.76
C ASN A 132 2.28 -4.70 8.72
N HIS A 133 1.59 -3.56 8.51
CA HIS A 133 2.06 -2.48 7.63
C HIS A 133 3.24 -1.71 8.23
N GLY A 134 3.47 -1.81 9.54
CA GLY A 134 4.57 -1.13 10.24
C GLY A 134 5.93 -1.80 10.06
N GLU A 135 6.02 -2.89 9.28
CA GLU A 135 7.24 -3.63 9.00
C GLU A 135 7.42 -3.83 7.50
N ALA A 136 8.64 -3.63 7.00
CA ALA A 136 9.00 -3.90 5.60
C ALA A 136 8.87 -5.39 5.22
N LYS A 137 8.91 -6.29 6.22
CA LYS A 137 8.94 -7.73 6.00
C LYS A 137 7.58 -8.22 5.49
N THR A 138 7.61 -8.87 4.34
CA THR A 138 6.47 -9.55 3.74
C THR A 138 6.80 -11.01 3.45
N MET A 139 5.78 -11.81 3.12
CA MET A 139 5.92 -13.18 2.63
C MET A 139 5.38 -13.26 1.21
N PRO A 140 5.89 -14.13 0.34
CA PRO A 140 5.25 -14.37 -0.96
C PRO A 140 3.79 -14.80 -0.76
N ALA A 141 2.86 -14.32 -1.57
CA ALA A 141 1.43 -14.63 -1.50
C ALA A 141 1.12 -16.04 -2.04
N THR A 142 1.80 -17.06 -1.48
CA THR A 142 1.51 -18.47 -1.77
C THR A 142 0.23 -18.90 -1.08
N PRO A 143 -0.40 -20.02 -1.51
CA PRO A 143 -1.60 -20.53 -0.85
C PRO A 143 -1.43 -20.72 0.67
N ALA A 144 -0.30 -21.27 1.11
CA ALA A 144 -0.01 -21.46 2.52
C ALA A 144 0.06 -20.13 3.29
N ASN A 145 0.76 -19.13 2.74
CA ASN A 145 0.91 -17.82 3.39
C ASN A 145 -0.39 -17.02 3.38
N ILE A 146 -1.21 -17.13 2.32
CA ILE A 146 -2.55 -16.52 2.26
C ILE A 146 -3.45 -17.10 3.35
N THR A 147 -3.52 -18.44 3.46
CA THR A 147 -4.31 -19.09 4.51
C THR A 147 -3.84 -18.68 5.91
N ALA A 148 -2.53 -18.66 6.14
CA ALA A 148 -1.97 -18.25 7.43
C ALA A 148 -2.27 -16.77 7.76
N ALA A 149 -2.15 -15.87 6.77
CA ALA A 149 -2.41 -14.45 6.95
C ALA A 149 -3.89 -14.16 7.25
N ILE A 150 -4.81 -14.85 6.58
CA ILE A 150 -6.26 -14.79 6.84
C ILE A 150 -6.58 -15.28 8.25
N GLN A 151 -6.03 -16.43 8.66
CA GLN A 151 -6.24 -16.97 10.00
C GLN A 151 -5.72 -16.02 11.08
N LYS A 152 -4.52 -15.46 10.89
CA LYS A 152 -3.93 -14.50 11.82
C LYS A 152 -4.74 -13.21 11.90
N PHE A 153 -5.24 -12.71 10.76
CA PHE A 153 -6.14 -11.57 10.72
C PHE A 153 -7.36 -11.80 11.59
N ASP A 154 -8.04 -12.93 11.48
CA ASP A 154 -9.22 -13.19 12.31
C ASP A 154 -8.89 -13.41 13.80
N GLN A 155 -7.76 -14.05 14.10
CA GLN A 155 -7.40 -14.44 15.46
C GLN A 155 -6.96 -13.28 16.36
N TYR A 156 -6.16 -12.35 15.83
CA TYR A 156 -5.48 -11.34 16.66
C TYR A 156 -6.06 -9.95 16.44
N LYS A 157 -6.50 -9.28 17.50
CA LYS A 157 -7.13 -7.95 17.45
C LYS A 157 -6.35 -6.97 16.56
N HIS A 158 -5.08 -6.74 16.86
CA HIS A 158 -4.21 -5.78 16.18
C HIS A 158 -3.51 -6.34 14.92
N SER A 159 -3.96 -7.48 14.39
CA SER A 159 -3.45 -7.98 13.11
C SER A 159 -4.13 -7.27 11.95
N GLU A 160 -3.35 -7.00 10.92
CA GLU A 160 -3.76 -6.31 9.70
C GLU A 160 -3.69 -7.27 8.52
N LEU A 161 -4.15 -6.83 7.35
CA LEU A 161 -3.98 -7.56 6.10
C LEU A 161 -3.41 -6.60 5.05
N VAL A 162 -2.20 -6.91 4.59
CA VAL A 162 -1.45 -6.15 3.59
C VAL A 162 -1.19 -7.09 2.42
N VAL A 163 -1.52 -6.70 1.19
CA VAL A 163 -1.25 -7.50 -0.01
C VAL A 163 -0.87 -6.61 -1.19
N GLY A 164 0.10 -7.02 -1.98
CA GLY A 164 0.47 -6.28 -3.20
C GLY A 164 1.82 -6.69 -3.73
N ARG A 165 2.59 -5.75 -4.28
CA ARG A 165 3.94 -6.00 -4.82
C ARG A 165 4.97 -5.07 -4.23
N SER A 166 6.24 -5.47 -4.37
CA SER A 166 7.36 -4.59 -4.08
C SER A 166 8.47 -4.74 -5.11
N VAL A 167 9.13 -3.63 -5.44
CA VAL A 167 10.27 -3.55 -6.35
C VAL A 167 11.50 -3.21 -5.52
N GLN A 168 12.51 -4.09 -5.49
CA GLN A 168 13.70 -3.90 -4.65
C GLN A 168 14.57 -2.76 -5.19
N VAL A 169 15.19 -1.99 -4.30
CA VAL A 169 16.25 -1.06 -4.70
C VAL A 169 17.32 -1.80 -5.51
N GLY A 170 17.80 -1.18 -6.58
CA GLY A 170 18.73 -1.76 -7.56
C GLY A 170 18.06 -2.55 -8.68
N ASP A 171 16.74 -2.72 -8.66
CA ASP A 171 16.01 -3.35 -9.76
C ASP A 171 16.11 -2.48 -11.04
N PRO A 172 16.40 -3.07 -12.22
CA PRO A 172 16.45 -2.35 -13.50
C PRO A 172 15.17 -1.61 -13.86
N LEU A 173 14.02 -1.96 -13.26
CA LEU A 173 12.76 -1.27 -13.46
C LEU A 173 12.85 0.23 -13.11
N PHE A 174 13.74 0.62 -12.19
CA PHE A 174 13.97 2.03 -11.87
C PHE A 174 14.67 2.83 -12.97
N ASP A 175 15.22 2.16 -13.99
CA ASP A 175 15.83 2.79 -15.17
C ASP A 175 14.82 2.95 -16.33
N ASP A 176 13.62 2.39 -16.21
CA ASP A 176 12.52 2.53 -17.17
C ASP A 176 11.28 3.18 -16.52
N PRO A 177 11.15 4.52 -16.60
CA PRO A 177 10.02 5.22 -16.01
C PRO A 177 8.66 4.79 -16.56
N ALA A 178 8.58 4.39 -17.84
CA ALA A 178 7.31 4.00 -18.45
C ALA A 178 6.86 2.64 -17.94
N GLU A 179 7.76 1.65 -17.92
CA GLU A 179 7.49 0.31 -17.41
C GLU A 179 7.22 0.33 -15.90
N LEU A 180 7.93 1.16 -15.12
CA LEU A 180 7.64 1.34 -13.70
C LEU A 180 6.24 1.93 -13.49
N THR A 181 5.83 2.92 -14.30
CA THR A 181 4.47 3.47 -14.24
C THR A 181 3.44 2.37 -14.51
N ALA A 182 3.62 1.63 -15.61
CA ALA A 182 2.73 0.54 -15.99
C ALA A 182 2.62 -0.51 -14.89
N THR A 183 3.76 -0.91 -14.30
CA THR A 183 3.80 -1.88 -13.20
C THR A 183 2.99 -1.39 -11.99
N ILE A 184 3.13 -0.13 -11.59
CA ILE A 184 2.35 0.46 -10.49
C ILE A 184 0.86 0.40 -10.79
N LEU A 185 0.44 0.88 -11.98
CA LEU A 185 -0.96 0.96 -12.37
C LEU A 185 -1.60 -0.43 -12.47
N THR A 186 -0.96 -1.36 -13.19
CA THR A 186 -1.44 -2.74 -13.32
C THR A 186 -1.50 -3.46 -11.97
N THR A 187 -0.60 -3.17 -11.05
CA THR A 187 -0.67 -3.76 -9.70
C THR A 187 -1.92 -3.29 -8.96
N PHE A 188 -2.27 -2.00 -9.03
CA PHE A 188 -3.51 -1.49 -8.44
C PHE A 188 -4.76 -2.06 -9.12
N GLU A 189 -4.77 -2.18 -10.45
CA GLU A 189 -5.86 -2.83 -11.18
C GLU A 189 -6.07 -4.28 -10.73
N GLN A 190 -4.99 -5.03 -10.52
CA GLN A 190 -5.06 -6.43 -10.05
C GLN A 190 -5.52 -6.56 -8.60
N LEU A 191 -5.30 -5.53 -7.77
CA LEU A 191 -5.78 -5.48 -6.39
C LEU A 191 -7.22 -4.96 -6.29
N LEU A 192 -7.71 -4.23 -7.29
CA LEU A 192 -9.05 -3.61 -7.26
C LEU A 192 -10.20 -4.60 -7.02
N PRO A 193 -10.23 -5.82 -7.62
CA PRO A 193 -11.26 -6.80 -7.31
C PRO A 193 -11.33 -7.20 -5.83
N ILE A 194 -10.19 -7.16 -5.11
CA ILE A 194 -10.15 -7.43 -3.66
C ILE A 194 -10.77 -6.25 -2.91
N TYR A 195 -10.34 -5.02 -3.22
CA TYR A 195 -10.91 -3.80 -2.67
C TYR A 195 -12.42 -3.74 -2.86
N ASP A 196 -12.91 -3.99 -4.07
CA ASP A 196 -14.34 -3.96 -4.39
C ASP A 196 -15.14 -4.96 -3.58
N GLN A 197 -14.62 -6.17 -3.36
CA GLN A 197 -15.30 -7.16 -2.52
C GLN A 197 -15.40 -6.68 -1.07
N VAL A 198 -14.34 -6.04 -0.54
CA VAL A 198 -14.36 -5.48 0.82
C VAL A 198 -15.33 -4.30 0.94
N MET A 199 -15.43 -3.47 -0.10
CA MET A 199 -16.24 -2.25 -0.07
C MET A 199 -17.71 -2.46 -0.44
N ASN A 200 -18.02 -3.42 -1.30
CA ASN A 200 -19.36 -3.60 -1.89
C ASN A 200 -20.14 -4.78 -1.33
N ASN A 201 -19.56 -5.63 -0.47
CA ASN A 201 -20.32 -6.63 0.27
C ASN A 201 -21.29 -5.93 1.22
N ARG A 202 -22.57 -5.91 0.82
CA ARG A 202 -23.73 -5.56 1.63
C ARG A 202 -24.47 -6.82 2.03
#